data_AF-R9J776-F1
#
_entry.id   AF-R9J776-F1
#
_cell.length_a   1.000
_cell.length_b   1.000
_cell.length_c   1.000
_cell.angle_alpha   90.00
_cell.angle_beta   90.00
_cell.angle_gamma   90.00
#
_symmetry.space_group_name_H-M   'P 1'
#
loop_
_entity.id
_entity.type
_entity.pdbx_description
1 polymer ?
#
loop_
_entity_poly.entity_id
_entity_poly.type
_entity_poly.pdbx_seq_one_letter_code
_entity_poly.pdbx_strand_id
1 'polypeptide(L)'
;MIKLTNWRKALGIAAAMVFLAAAAGCGGEKEAIYPLSVDGTEITLDQTTMQTIYDAGFEVSVMDTSAGSVQWYEIEADMPLDADSVYTDIYIGKGGEPYASVSVVTGEACAVRDGVVYFLKSEEGGLDKIAIASVPLTELTGEKALEIEPKLESNEYYQSCVTDSRILRITRENGAAGAVTKLEVEVRYDIDYTK
;
A
#
# COMPACT_ATOMS: atom_id res chain seq x y z
N MET A 1 -13.66 -63.06 33.74
CA MET A 1 -12.24 -63.31 33.41
C MET A 1 -11.93 -62.67 32.06
N ILE A 2 -10.75 -62.06 31.90
CA ILE A 2 -10.08 -61.72 30.60
C ILE A 2 -10.83 -60.65 29.75
N LYS A 3 -10.46 -59.37 29.87
CA LYS A 3 -9.55 -58.56 29.01
C LYS A 3 -10.16 -58.19 27.64
N LEU A 4 -10.41 -56.91 27.31
CA LEU A 4 -9.54 -55.73 27.10
C LEU A 4 -9.08 -55.53 25.64
N THR A 5 -9.51 -54.38 25.09
CA THR A 5 -8.86 -53.53 24.05
C THR A 5 -8.58 -54.02 22.63
N ASN A 6 -9.13 -53.25 21.68
CA ASN A 6 -8.46 -52.53 20.58
C ASN A 6 -7.29 -53.21 19.82
N TRP A 7 -7.34 -53.15 18.47
CA TRP A 7 -6.69 -52.05 17.74
C TRP A 7 -6.92 -52.05 16.21
N ARG A 8 -7.24 -50.85 15.70
CA ARG A 8 -6.65 -50.18 14.52
C ARG A 8 -6.27 -51.06 13.31
N LYS A 9 -7.11 -51.04 12.27
CA LYS A 9 -6.71 -51.30 10.88
C LYS A 9 -6.73 -50.00 10.07
N ALA A 10 -5.59 -49.33 10.01
CA ALA A 10 -5.22 -48.37 8.97
C ALA A 10 -3.71 -48.12 9.10
N LEU A 11 -2.92 -48.84 8.31
CA LEU A 11 -1.46 -48.70 8.27
C LEU A 11 -1.11 -47.78 7.09
N GLY A 12 -0.54 -46.60 7.36
CA GLY A 12 -0.14 -45.62 6.35
C GLY A 12 1.19 -44.96 6.74
N ILE A 13 2.23 -45.21 5.95
CA ILE A 13 3.66 -45.01 6.25
C ILE A 13 4.32 -44.52 4.94
N ALA A 14 5.06 -43.42 4.86
CA ALA A 14 5.38 -42.35 5.83
C ALA A 14 5.59 -41.03 5.01
N ALA A 15 6.31 -39.96 5.37
CA ALA A 15 7.28 -39.67 6.45
C ALA A 15 7.38 -38.15 6.71
N ALA A 16 8.32 -37.72 7.55
CA ALA A 16 8.66 -36.30 7.68
C ALA A 16 9.51 -35.80 6.49
N MET A 17 9.25 -34.57 6.04
CA MET A 17 10.24 -33.73 5.37
C MET A 17 10.27 -32.35 6.01
N VAL A 18 11.10 -32.24 7.04
CA VAL A 18 11.74 -30.96 7.41
C VAL A 18 13.11 -30.98 6.73
N PHE A 19 13.26 -30.21 5.64
CA PHE A 19 14.54 -29.71 5.13
C PHE A 19 14.23 -28.32 4.53
N LEU A 20 14.64 -27.22 5.16
CA LEU A 20 15.99 -26.65 5.30
C LEU A 20 16.42 -25.78 4.10
N ALA A 21 16.44 -24.48 4.40
CA ALA A 21 17.50 -23.52 4.10
C ALA A 21 17.82 -23.08 2.65
N ALA A 22 17.93 -21.76 2.54
CA ALA A 22 18.94 -21.05 1.74
C ALA A 22 18.92 -21.27 0.21
N ALA A 23 17.96 -20.62 -0.44
CA ALA A 23 18.21 -20.03 -1.74
C ALA A 23 19.06 -18.75 -1.57
N ALA A 24 20.35 -18.91 -1.23
CA ALA A 24 21.35 -17.84 -1.40
C ALA A 24 21.70 -17.74 -2.89
N GLY A 25 20.80 -17.14 -3.68
CA GLY A 25 20.98 -16.86 -5.10
C GLY A 25 21.07 -15.36 -5.32
N CYS A 26 22.05 -14.91 -6.11
CA CYS A 26 22.27 -13.49 -6.36
C CYS A 26 21.03 -12.78 -6.92
N GLY A 27 20.44 -11.92 -6.09
CA GLY A 27 19.57 -10.82 -6.44
C GLY A 27 19.72 -9.81 -5.31
N GLY A 28 19.77 -8.51 -5.63
CA GLY A 28 19.70 -7.50 -4.58
C GLY A 28 18.44 -7.74 -3.74
N GLU A 29 18.52 -7.51 -2.43
CA GLU A 29 17.34 -7.58 -1.56
C GLU A 29 16.25 -6.71 -2.20
N LYS A 30 15.19 -7.34 -2.72
CA LYS A 30 14.00 -6.59 -3.14
C LYS A 30 13.51 -5.91 -1.88
N GLU A 31 13.68 -4.60 -1.81
CA GLU A 31 13.38 -3.88 -0.60
C GLU A 31 11.90 -4.06 -0.24
N ALA A 32 11.60 -4.20 1.04
CA ALA A 32 10.26 -4.55 1.48
C ALA A 32 9.26 -3.47 1.06
N ILE A 33 8.26 -3.86 0.28
CA ILE A 33 7.04 -3.09 0.06
C ILE A 33 6.29 -3.11 1.38
N TYR A 34 6.01 -1.94 1.94
CA TYR A 34 5.27 -1.83 3.19
C TYR A 34 3.81 -2.26 2.95
N PRO A 35 3.27 -3.25 3.67
CA PRO A 35 1.86 -3.61 3.55
C PRO A 35 1.01 -2.42 4.00
N LEU A 36 0.21 -1.84 3.10
CA LEU A 36 -0.71 -0.76 3.42
C LEU A 36 -2.13 -1.31 3.52
N SER A 37 -2.98 -0.62 4.28
CA SER A 37 -4.42 -0.80 4.15
C SER A 37 -5.15 0.52 4.30
N VAL A 38 -6.26 0.67 3.57
CA VAL A 38 -7.18 1.80 3.63
C VAL A 38 -8.56 1.24 3.97
N ASP A 39 -9.17 1.70 5.06
CA ASP A 39 -10.47 1.22 5.56
C ASP A 39 -10.55 -0.33 5.59
N GLY A 40 -9.49 -0.97 6.08
CA GLY A 40 -9.34 -2.43 6.16
C GLY A 40 -9.08 -3.16 4.82
N THR A 41 -9.02 -2.44 3.69
CA THR A 41 -8.69 -2.99 2.36
C THR A 41 -7.18 -2.97 2.16
N GLU A 42 -6.57 -4.13 1.92
CA GLU A 42 -5.13 -4.24 1.68
C GLU A 42 -4.72 -3.59 0.34
N ILE A 43 -3.65 -2.79 0.37
CA ILE A 43 -3.01 -2.20 -0.80
C ILE A 43 -1.54 -2.56 -0.77
N THR A 44 -1.10 -3.31 -1.77
CA THR A 44 0.32 -3.56 -2.07
C THR A 44 0.67 -2.77 -3.31
N LEU A 45 1.49 -1.73 -3.15
CA LEU A 45 1.98 -0.93 -4.27
C LEU A 45 2.74 -1.83 -5.27
N ASP A 46 2.70 -1.48 -6.55
CA ASP A 46 3.13 -2.28 -7.71
C ASP A 46 2.27 -3.53 -8.06
N GLN A 47 1.29 -3.89 -7.23
CA GLN A 47 0.48 -5.11 -7.41
C GLN A 47 -1.03 -4.86 -7.39
N THR A 48 -1.49 -3.95 -6.54
CA THR A 48 -2.91 -3.63 -6.40
C THR A 48 -3.38 -2.80 -7.59
N THR A 49 -4.40 -3.29 -8.29
CA THR A 49 -5.08 -2.52 -9.34
C THR A 49 -6.24 -1.71 -8.77
N MET A 50 -6.67 -0.69 -9.49
CA MET A 50 -7.86 0.09 -9.12
C MET A 50 -9.14 -0.76 -9.00
N GLN A 51 -9.23 -1.92 -9.66
CA GLN A 51 -10.35 -2.86 -9.49
C GLN A 51 -10.50 -3.29 -8.03
N THR A 52 -9.40 -3.51 -7.28
CA THR A 52 -9.47 -3.84 -5.84
C THR A 52 -10.09 -2.69 -5.03
N ILE A 53 -9.84 -1.45 -5.44
CA ILE A 53 -10.40 -0.24 -4.82
C ILE A 53 -11.91 -0.14 -5.13
N TYR A 54 -12.33 -0.35 -6.38
CA TYR A 54 -13.75 -0.38 -6.74
C TYR A 54 -14.51 -1.55 -6.07
N ASP A 55 -13.93 -2.75 -6.02
CA ASP A 55 -14.54 -3.94 -5.40
C ASP A 55 -14.71 -3.79 -3.88
N ALA A 56 -13.83 -3.03 -3.22
CA ALA A 56 -13.95 -2.66 -1.82
C ALA A 56 -14.97 -1.53 -1.56
N GLY A 57 -15.67 -1.05 -2.60
CA GLY A 57 -16.73 -0.06 -2.52
C GLY A 57 -16.23 1.36 -2.24
N PHE A 58 -15.03 1.71 -2.72
CA PHE A 58 -14.56 3.09 -2.67
C PHE A 58 -15.16 3.91 -3.83
N GLU A 59 -15.55 5.14 -3.51
CA GLU A 59 -15.73 6.21 -4.47
C GLU A 59 -14.35 6.68 -4.95
N VAL A 60 -14.19 6.83 -6.26
CA VAL A 60 -12.93 7.23 -6.90
C VAL A 60 -13.15 8.55 -7.64
N SER A 61 -12.31 9.55 -7.41
CA SER A 61 -12.50 10.89 -7.97
C SER A 61 -11.22 11.66 -8.20
N VAL A 62 -11.28 12.73 -9.00
CA VAL A 62 -10.22 13.74 -9.12
C VAL A 62 -10.73 15.12 -8.75
N MET A 63 -9.85 15.91 -8.16
CA MET A 63 -10.11 17.29 -7.75
C MET A 63 -9.59 18.27 -8.80
N ASP A 64 -10.46 19.15 -9.28
CA ASP A 64 -10.11 20.26 -10.17
C ASP A 64 -10.28 21.59 -9.45
N THR A 65 -9.27 22.46 -9.58
CA THR A 65 -9.26 23.81 -9.00
C THR A 65 -9.09 24.91 -10.06
N SER A 66 -9.00 24.54 -11.34
CA SER A 66 -8.73 25.45 -12.47
C SER A 66 -9.80 26.53 -12.63
N ALA A 67 -11.04 26.23 -12.27
CA ALA A 67 -12.18 27.15 -12.31
C ALA A 67 -12.23 28.15 -11.13
N GLY A 68 -11.20 28.20 -10.28
CA GLY A 68 -11.16 29.07 -9.09
C GLY A 68 -12.11 28.63 -7.95
N SER A 69 -12.69 27.44 -8.07
CA SER A 69 -13.43 26.73 -7.03
C SER A 69 -13.05 25.26 -7.09
N VAL A 70 -13.16 24.55 -5.97
CA VAL A 70 -12.93 23.10 -5.91
C VAL A 70 -14.13 22.40 -6.56
N GLN A 71 -13.87 21.64 -7.62
CA GLN A 71 -14.81 20.72 -8.24
C GLN A 71 -14.28 19.29 -8.07
N TRP A 72 -15.20 18.35 -7.89
CA TRP A 72 -14.90 16.92 -7.78
C TRP A 72 -15.57 16.19 -8.93
N TYR A 73 -14.81 15.37 -9.65
CA TYR A 73 -15.33 14.52 -10.71
C TYR A 73 -15.10 13.05 -10.35
N GLU A 74 -16.18 12.29 -10.29
CA GLU A 74 -16.15 10.83 -10.11
C GLU A 74 -15.53 10.17 -11.36
N ILE A 75 -14.73 9.12 -11.12
CA ILE A 75 -14.07 8.34 -12.17
C ILE A 75 -14.70 6.96 -12.21
N GLU A 76 -15.34 6.66 -13.34
CA GLU A 76 -15.93 5.35 -13.60
C GLU A 76 -14.85 4.30 -13.88
N ALA A 77 -15.07 3.08 -13.39
CA ALA A 77 -14.11 1.98 -13.48
C ALA A 77 -13.76 1.56 -14.92
N ASP A 78 -14.61 1.90 -15.90
CA ASP A 78 -14.43 1.59 -17.32
C ASP A 78 -13.88 2.75 -18.17
N MET A 79 -13.57 3.91 -17.57
CA MET A 79 -12.93 5.02 -18.29
C MET A 79 -11.59 4.56 -18.91
N PRO A 80 -11.28 4.94 -20.16
CA PRO A 80 -10.05 4.52 -20.82
C PRO A 80 -8.85 5.32 -20.31
N LEU A 81 -7.73 4.62 -20.14
CA LEU A 81 -6.39 5.18 -19.90
C LEU A 81 -5.47 4.85 -21.09
N ASP A 82 -4.55 5.76 -21.37
CA ASP A 82 -3.53 5.59 -22.41
C ASP A 82 -2.44 4.61 -21.96
N ALA A 83 -1.68 4.07 -22.93
CA ALA A 83 -0.49 3.24 -22.66
C ALA A 83 0.69 4.09 -22.16
N ASP A 84 1.70 3.44 -21.55
CA ASP A 84 2.94 4.07 -21.07
C ASP A 84 2.71 5.34 -20.20
N SER A 85 1.61 5.42 -19.44
CA SER A 85 1.12 6.66 -18.83
C SER A 85 1.02 6.59 -17.30
N VAL A 86 1.09 7.76 -16.66
CA VAL A 86 0.85 7.92 -15.22
C VAL A 86 -0.26 8.93 -14.95
N TYR A 87 -1.05 8.62 -13.92
CA TYR A 87 -2.19 9.41 -13.48
C TYR A 87 -2.05 9.64 -11.97
N THR A 88 -2.05 10.90 -11.53
CA THR A 88 -1.72 11.30 -10.15
C THR A 88 -2.90 11.97 -9.44
N ASP A 89 -2.85 11.98 -8.10
CA ASP A 89 -3.87 12.62 -7.25
C ASP A 89 -5.31 12.14 -7.53
N ILE A 90 -5.46 10.83 -7.74
CA ILE A 90 -6.76 10.14 -7.79
C ILE A 90 -7.19 9.86 -6.34
N TYR A 91 -8.24 10.51 -5.87
CA TYR A 91 -8.74 10.36 -4.51
C TYR A 91 -9.63 9.13 -4.38
N ILE A 92 -9.48 8.43 -3.25
CA ILE A 92 -10.29 7.27 -2.86
C ILE A 92 -10.93 7.54 -1.51
N GLY A 93 -12.23 7.26 -1.39
CA GLY A 93 -13.04 7.58 -0.22
C GLY A 93 -14.33 6.77 -0.15
N LYS A 94 -15.16 7.04 0.86
CA LYS A 94 -16.52 6.47 0.98
C LYS A 94 -17.45 7.49 1.62
N GLY A 95 -18.68 7.60 1.10
CA GLY A 95 -19.70 8.50 1.63
C GLY A 95 -19.42 9.99 1.35
N GLY A 96 -18.68 10.31 0.29
CA GLY A 96 -18.22 11.65 -0.05
C GLY A 96 -17.00 12.15 0.73
N GLU A 97 -16.40 11.31 1.59
CA GLU A 97 -15.22 11.66 2.38
C GLU A 97 -13.95 11.00 1.80
N PRO A 98 -12.95 11.77 1.33
CA PRO A 98 -11.69 11.22 0.81
C PRO A 98 -10.77 10.75 1.95
N TYR A 99 -10.23 9.53 1.84
CA TYR A 99 -9.35 8.92 2.85
C TYR A 99 -7.87 8.96 2.45
N ALA A 100 -7.61 8.86 1.14
CA ALA A 100 -6.28 8.93 0.55
C ALA A 100 -6.37 9.41 -0.89
N SER A 101 -5.24 9.80 -1.46
CA SER A 101 -5.03 9.89 -2.90
C SER A 101 -4.00 8.85 -3.33
N VAL A 102 -4.27 8.17 -4.44
CA VAL A 102 -3.36 7.24 -5.10
C VAL A 102 -2.85 7.81 -6.42
N SER A 103 -1.72 7.29 -6.90
CA SER A 103 -1.31 7.46 -8.29
C SER A 103 -1.17 6.09 -8.97
N VAL A 104 -1.50 6.07 -10.25
CA VAL A 104 -1.70 4.87 -11.08
C VAL A 104 -0.77 4.91 -12.29
N VAL A 105 -0.23 3.76 -12.66
CA VAL A 105 0.61 3.58 -13.86
C VAL A 105 0.01 2.54 -14.80
N THR A 106 0.21 2.75 -16.11
CA THR A 106 -0.25 1.87 -17.20
C THR A 106 0.91 1.47 -18.10
N GLY A 107 0.98 0.19 -18.48
CA GLY A 107 1.92 -0.32 -19.49
C GLY A 107 1.28 -0.51 -20.87
N GLU A 108 0.00 -0.86 -20.91
CA GLU A 108 -0.82 -0.92 -22.13
C GLU A 108 -2.06 -0.04 -21.90
N ALA A 109 -2.72 0.38 -22.99
CA ALA A 109 -3.96 1.14 -22.90
C ALA A 109 -5.06 0.23 -22.33
N CYS A 110 -5.71 0.67 -21.25
CA CYS A 110 -6.59 -0.17 -20.44
C CYS A 110 -7.78 0.65 -19.89
N ALA A 111 -8.65 0.03 -19.09
CA ALA A 111 -9.61 0.79 -18.29
C ALA A 111 -8.98 1.22 -16.96
N VAL A 112 -9.51 2.25 -16.29
CA VAL A 112 -9.02 2.74 -15.00
C VAL A 112 -8.84 1.61 -13.99
N ARG A 113 -9.83 0.70 -13.89
CA ARG A 113 -9.79 -0.49 -13.01
C ARG A 113 -8.55 -1.37 -13.18
N ASP A 114 -7.97 -1.41 -14.36
CA ASP A 114 -6.84 -2.29 -14.71
C ASP A 114 -5.49 -1.61 -14.42
N GLY A 115 -5.48 -0.29 -14.17
CA GLY A 115 -4.29 0.47 -13.81
C GLY A 115 -3.75 0.08 -12.42
N VAL A 116 -2.41 0.04 -12.30
CA VAL A 116 -1.69 -0.41 -11.10
C VAL A 116 -1.34 0.77 -10.20
N VAL A 117 -1.64 0.66 -8.91
CA VAL A 117 -1.31 1.68 -7.90
C VAL A 117 0.17 1.63 -7.54
N TYR A 118 0.89 2.75 -7.72
CA TYR A 118 2.31 2.86 -7.37
C TYR A 118 2.60 3.84 -6.22
N PHE A 119 1.65 4.72 -5.92
CA PHE A 119 1.79 5.75 -4.88
C PHE A 119 0.53 5.81 -4.03
N LEU A 120 0.69 6.07 -2.73
CA LEU A 120 -0.38 6.39 -1.80
C LEU A 120 0.04 7.55 -0.90
N LYS A 121 -0.83 8.56 -0.79
CA LYS A 121 -0.73 9.69 0.12
C LYS A 121 -2.00 9.82 0.93
N SER A 122 -1.88 10.03 2.23
CA SER A 122 -2.99 10.40 3.11
C SER A 122 -2.56 11.55 4.02
N GLU A 123 -3.48 12.46 4.30
CA GLU A 123 -3.29 13.70 5.05
C GLU A 123 -4.42 13.84 6.08
N GLU A 124 -4.46 14.96 6.81
CA GLU A 124 -5.47 15.24 7.85
C GLU A 124 -6.91 14.97 7.35
N GLY A 125 -7.68 14.23 8.14
CA GLY A 125 -9.02 13.74 7.79
C GLY A 125 -9.08 12.28 7.33
N GLY A 126 -8.03 11.75 6.70
CA GLY A 126 -7.98 10.36 6.22
C GLY A 126 -7.20 9.38 7.10
N LEU A 127 -6.31 9.87 7.96
CA LEU A 127 -5.29 9.07 8.66
C LEU A 127 -5.86 7.96 9.57
N ASP A 128 -7.06 8.12 10.12
CA ASP A 128 -7.68 7.10 10.97
C ASP A 128 -8.17 5.87 10.18
N LYS A 129 -8.22 5.96 8.86
CA LYS A 129 -8.54 4.87 7.93
C LYS A 129 -7.30 4.10 7.46
N ILE A 130 -6.09 4.59 7.73
CA ILE A 130 -4.85 4.07 7.17
C ILE A 130 -4.08 3.25 8.20
N ALA A 131 -3.54 2.11 7.77
CA ALA A 131 -2.51 1.38 8.50
C ALA A 131 -1.33 1.03 7.59
N ILE A 132 -0.13 0.95 8.19
CA ILE A 132 1.11 0.53 7.55
C ILE A 132 1.74 -0.58 8.38
N ALA A 133 2.10 -1.71 7.74
CA ALA A 133 2.54 -2.95 8.38
C ALA A 133 1.62 -3.37 9.56
N SER A 134 0.30 -3.29 9.34
CA SER A 134 -0.76 -3.54 10.34
C SER A 134 -0.79 -2.57 11.55
N VAL A 135 -0.03 -1.48 11.55
CA VAL A 135 -0.08 -0.41 12.56
C VAL A 135 -0.94 0.75 12.05
N PRO A 136 -2.09 1.08 12.69
CA PRO A 136 -2.87 2.27 12.36
C PRO A 136 -2.04 3.55 12.51
N LEU A 137 -2.19 4.53 11.61
CA LEU A 137 -1.38 5.77 11.67
C LEU A 137 -1.61 6.58 12.95
N THR A 138 -2.82 6.50 13.52
CA THR A 138 -3.17 7.09 14.82
C THR A 138 -2.41 6.46 16.00
N GLU A 139 -1.86 5.26 15.83
CA GLU A 139 -1.03 4.56 16.82
C GLU A 139 0.46 4.46 16.43
N LEU A 140 0.85 5.02 15.28
CA LEU A 140 2.20 4.90 14.73
C LEU A 140 3.14 5.89 15.43
N THR A 141 3.80 5.45 16.51
CA THR A 141 4.87 6.22 17.17
C THR A 141 6.14 6.26 16.31
N GLY A 142 7.07 7.17 16.62
CA GLY A 142 8.39 7.21 15.97
C GLY A 142 9.20 5.91 16.16
N GLU A 143 9.00 5.23 17.29
CA GLU A 143 9.60 3.92 17.58
C GLU A 143 9.02 2.81 16.69
N LYS A 144 7.68 2.68 16.62
CA LYS A 144 7.02 1.72 15.72
C LYS A 144 7.38 1.97 14.25
N ALA A 145 7.55 3.24 13.85
CA ALA A 145 7.99 3.57 12.49
C ALA A 145 9.41 3.02 12.21
N LEU A 146 10.33 3.11 13.17
CA LEU A 146 11.68 2.54 13.07
C LEU A 146 11.70 1.00 13.13
N GLU A 147 10.71 0.36 13.75
CA GLU A 147 10.51 -1.10 13.66
C GLU A 147 10.08 -1.54 12.25
N ILE A 148 9.29 -0.71 11.55
CA ILE A 148 8.84 -0.94 10.16
C ILE A 148 9.97 -0.66 9.16
N GLU A 149 10.70 0.44 9.33
CA GLU A 149 11.84 0.79 8.49
C GLU A 149 13.01 1.36 9.34
N PRO A 150 14.00 0.53 9.69
CA PRO A 150 15.16 0.95 10.49
C PRO A 150 16.04 2.02 9.82
N LYS A 151 15.92 2.23 8.50
CA LYS A 151 16.64 3.26 7.74
C LYS A 151 15.91 4.62 7.70
N LEU A 152 14.85 4.85 8.50
CA LEU A 152 14.18 6.15 8.56
C LEU A 152 15.10 7.23 9.13
N GLU A 153 15.58 8.12 8.27
CA GLU A 153 16.22 9.36 8.67
C GLU A 153 15.17 10.33 9.22
N SER A 154 15.51 11.10 10.25
CA SER A 154 14.57 12.01 10.93
C SER A 154 15.10 13.44 10.90
N ASN A 155 14.22 14.39 10.58
CA ASN A 155 14.47 15.83 10.75
C ASN A 155 13.38 16.46 11.64
N GLU A 156 13.31 17.79 11.69
CA GLU A 156 12.36 18.53 12.53
C GLU A 156 10.88 18.42 12.09
N TYR A 157 10.61 17.96 10.85
CA TYR A 157 9.27 17.89 10.27
C TYR A 157 8.80 16.46 9.94
N TYR A 158 9.71 15.58 9.50
CA TYR A 158 9.37 14.24 9.03
C TYR A 158 10.43 13.18 9.33
N GLN A 159 9.98 11.92 9.31
CA GLN A 159 10.82 10.74 9.17
C GLN A 159 10.73 10.26 7.71
N SER A 160 11.83 9.88 7.07
CA SER A 160 11.80 9.35 5.70
C SER A 160 12.89 8.34 5.40
N CYS A 161 12.54 7.37 4.55
CA CYS A 161 13.49 6.49 3.88
C CYS A 161 13.30 6.68 2.38
N VAL A 162 14.35 7.13 1.69
CA VAL A 162 14.37 7.32 0.24
C VAL A 162 15.45 6.44 -0.34
N THR A 163 15.11 5.71 -1.39
CA THR A 163 15.97 4.73 -2.04
C THR A 163 15.80 4.85 -3.56
N ASP A 164 16.55 4.05 -4.32
CA ASP A 164 16.36 3.98 -5.76
C ASP A 164 14.99 3.40 -6.15
N SER A 165 14.41 2.53 -5.32
CA SER A 165 13.18 1.77 -5.64
C SER A 165 11.91 2.23 -4.93
N ARG A 166 12.01 2.98 -3.83
CA ARG A 166 10.86 3.38 -2.99
C ARG A 166 11.09 4.65 -2.19
N ILE A 167 9.99 5.29 -1.81
CA ILE A 167 9.91 6.38 -0.83
C ILE A 167 8.94 5.98 0.28
N LEU A 168 9.34 6.22 1.52
CA LEU A 168 8.45 6.31 2.68
C LEU A 168 8.70 7.67 3.34
N ARG A 169 7.65 8.47 3.54
CA ARG A 169 7.70 9.72 4.32
C ARG A 169 6.53 9.77 5.30
N ILE A 170 6.85 10.06 6.55
CA ILE A 170 5.90 10.19 7.66
C ILE A 170 6.12 11.59 8.27
N THR A 171 5.21 12.52 7.98
CA THR A 171 5.23 13.87 8.57
C THR A 171 4.49 13.83 9.90
N ARG A 172 4.98 14.58 10.89
CA ARG A 172 4.42 14.61 12.24
C ARG A 172 4.31 16.01 12.79
N GLU A 173 3.35 16.22 13.70
CA GLU A 173 3.32 17.41 14.54
C GLU A 173 4.59 17.50 15.38
N ASN A 174 5.33 18.61 15.30
CA ASN A 174 6.49 18.87 16.17
C ASN A 174 7.58 17.75 16.14
N GLY A 175 7.74 17.06 15.01
CA GLY A 175 8.75 16.03 14.79
C GLY A 175 8.39 14.63 15.33
N ALA A 176 9.41 13.77 15.50
CA ALA A 176 9.25 12.32 15.73
C ALA A 176 8.36 11.88 16.92
N ALA A 177 8.06 12.78 17.86
CA ALA A 177 7.26 12.49 19.05
C ALA A 177 5.76 12.79 18.90
N GLY A 178 5.32 13.55 17.89
CA GLY A 178 3.92 13.91 17.71
C GLY A 178 3.11 12.96 16.84
N ALA A 179 1.82 13.27 16.71
CA ALA A 179 0.89 12.56 15.85
C ALA A 179 1.36 12.62 14.39
N VAL A 180 1.10 11.55 13.63
CA VAL A 180 1.23 11.57 12.17
C VAL A 180 0.23 12.58 11.63
N THR A 181 0.67 13.46 10.73
CA THR A 181 -0.19 14.40 9.99
C THR A 181 -0.29 14.06 8.51
N LYS A 182 0.67 13.27 8.00
CA LYS A 182 0.72 12.84 6.61
C LYS A 182 1.58 11.59 6.43
N LEU A 183 1.11 10.68 5.58
CA LEU A 183 1.86 9.54 5.06
C LEU A 183 2.01 9.70 3.55
N GLU A 184 3.20 9.43 3.02
CA GLU A 184 3.46 9.21 1.60
C GLU A 184 4.27 7.91 1.43
N VAL A 185 3.81 7.03 0.54
CA VAL A 185 4.52 5.80 0.17
C VAL A 185 4.51 5.67 -1.35
N GLU A 186 5.68 5.42 -1.93
CA GLU A 186 5.89 5.30 -3.38
C GLU A 186 6.72 4.05 -3.68
N VAL A 187 6.32 3.28 -4.69
CA VAL A 187 7.24 2.42 -5.45
C VAL A 187 7.65 3.21 -6.69
N ARG A 188 8.96 3.42 -6.85
CA ARG A 188 9.52 4.25 -7.92
C ARG A 188 9.64 3.42 -9.20
N TYR A 189 9.16 4.00 -10.30
CA TYR A 189 9.33 3.45 -11.64
C TYR A 189 10.33 4.32 -12.41
N ASP A 190 11.18 3.68 -13.23
CA ASP A 190 11.96 4.37 -14.26
C ASP A 190 11.03 4.80 -15.41
N ILE A 191 10.18 5.79 -15.14
CA ILE A 191 9.33 6.44 -16.14
C ILE A 191 10.19 7.42 -16.93
N ASP A 192 10.31 7.17 -18.24
CA ASP A 192 10.93 8.12 -19.15
C ASP A 192 9.95 9.26 -19.47
N TYR A 193 10.08 10.36 -18.73
CA TYR A 193 9.31 11.59 -18.90
C TYR A 193 9.65 12.38 -20.18
N THR A 194 10.41 11.83 -21.15
CA THR A 194 10.87 12.56 -22.35
C THR A 194 10.13 12.26 -23.67
N LYS A 195 8.91 11.69 -23.61
CA LYS A 195 8.00 11.58 -24.76
C LYS A 195 7.17 12.85 -24.98
#